data_AF-A0A952FCP5-F1
#
_entry.id   AF-A0A952FCP5-F1
#
_cell.length_a   1.000
_cell.length_b   1.000
_cell.length_c   1.000
_cell.angle_alpha   90.00
_cell.angle_beta   90.00
_cell.angle_gamma   90.00
#
_symmetry.space_group_name_H-M   'P 1'
#
loop_
_entity.id
_entity.type
_entity.pdbx_description
1 polymer ?
#
loop_
_entity_poly.entity_id
_entity_poly.type
_entity_poly.pdbx_seq_one_letter_code
_entity_poly.pdbx_strand_id
1 'polypeptide(L)'
;MRSLLVWVLLGLSSPSWAAHGYALWGDLKYPPGFAHFDYVNPAAPKGGDLRLVSNLRYSTFDKYNPFTIKGSAPAYLATLMFDSLLAGSMDETAAGYGLLAEDVQVAPDRLSVVFRLRPQAKFHNGAPVEAADVKHSYDTLTGPYTSPGYKTALEDVAGCDVIDAYTVRYRFKKPNRELPLIVGGLPVFSRAW
;
A
#
# COMPACT_ATOMS: atom_id res chain seq x y z
N MET A 1 15.70 11.06 56.17
CA MET A 1 14.33 11.23 55.63
C MET A 1 14.28 12.48 54.76
N ARG A 2 14.12 12.32 53.44
CA ARG A 2 13.72 13.31 52.39
C ARG A 2 14.21 12.77 51.04
N SER A 3 13.50 11.80 50.49
CA SER A 3 12.45 11.99 49.46
C SER A 3 13.02 11.70 48.06
N LEU A 4 13.07 10.40 47.77
CA LEU A 4 13.01 9.84 46.41
C LEU A 4 11.67 10.24 45.79
N LEU A 5 11.67 10.98 44.67
CA LEU A 5 10.52 11.07 43.77
C LEU A 5 10.96 11.67 42.42
N VAL A 6 11.72 10.88 41.65
CA VAL A 6 11.79 11.04 40.19
C VAL A 6 11.01 9.88 39.61
N TRP A 7 9.68 10.04 39.54
CA TRP A 7 8.77 9.06 38.96
C TRP A 7 8.68 9.29 37.45
N VAL A 8 9.31 8.35 36.72
CA VAL A 8 8.83 7.69 35.49
C VAL A 8 7.84 8.51 34.63
N LEU A 9 8.37 9.20 33.61
CA LEU A 9 7.62 9.75 32.48
C LEU A 9 8.07 9.13 31.13
N LEU A 10 8.52 7.87 31.13
CA LEU A 10 9.05 7.18 29.95
C LEU A 10 8.00 6.33 29.18
N GLY A 11 6.71 6.49 29.44
CA GLY A 11 5.72 5.45 29.11
C GLY A 11 4.79 5.66 27.91
N LEU A 12 4.68 6.85 27.33
CA LEU A 12 3.68 7.12 26.27
C LEU A 12 4.18 8.11 25.24
N SER A 13 5.25 7.75 24.52
CA SER A 13 5.45 8.36 23.20
C SER A 13 4.37 7.81 22.28
N SER A 14 3.30 8.58 22.07
CA SER A 14 2.37 8.33 20.97
C SER A 14 3.19 8.21 19.68
N PRO A 15 2.88 7.26 18.78
CA PRO A 15 3.54 7.21 17.49
C PRO A 15 3.45 8.59 16.84
N SER A 16 4.59 9.19 16.47
CA SER A 16 4.60 10.44 15.73
C SER A 16 4.33 10.10 14.27
N TRP A 17 3.14 10.46 13.80
CA TRP A 17 2.72 10.31 12.40
C TRP A 17 3.33 11.47 11.60
N ALA A 18 4.21 11.16 10.65
CA ALA A 18 4.88 12.16 9.81
C ALA A 18 5.57 11.56 8.56
N ALA A 19 5.47 10.25 8.33
CA ALA A 19 6.16 9.59 7.24
C ALA A 19 5.26 9.54 6.00
N HIS A 20 5.41 10.52 5.10
CA HIS A 20 4.66 10.63 3.84
C HIS A 20 5.04 9.58 2.79
N GLY A 21 6.02 8.72 3.10
CA GLY A 21 6.51 7.68 2.23
C GLY A 21 7.53 6.79 2.96
N TYR A 22 8.01 5.78 2.25
CA TYR A 22 9.05 4.87 2.70
C TYR A 22 10.06 4.64 1.59
N ALA A 23 11.34 4.76 1.90
CA ALA A 23 12.44 4.38 1.02
C ALA A 23 13.24 3.25 1.65
N LEU A 24 13.58 2.24 0.86
CA LEU A 24 14.37 1.10 1.30
C LEU A 24 15.71 1.54 1.89
N TRP A 25 16.31 2.59 1.30
CA TRP A 25 17.63 3.11 1.64
C TRP A 25 17.60 4.30 2.60
N GLY A 26 16.41 4.80 2.97
CA GLY A 26 16.20 5.83 4.00
C GLY A 26 15.92 7.22 3.45
N ASP A 27 16.49 7.59 2.31
CA ASP A 27 16.29 8.91 1.71
C ASP A 27 15.16 8.89 0.68
N LEU A 28 14.23 9.84 0.82
CA LEU A 28 13.19 10.15 -0.17
C LEU A 28 13.62 11.40 -0.93
N LYS A 29 13.58 11.36 -2.27
CA LYS A 29 13.85 12.53 -3.12
C LYS A 29 12.84 13.64 -2.86
N TYR A 30 11.56 13.30 -2.74
CA TYR A 30 10.49 14.28 -2.59
C TYR A 30 10.21 14.57 -1.11
N PRO A 31 10.25 15.84 -0.68
CA PRO A 31 10.00 16.21 0.72
C PRO A 31 8.51 16.05 1.09
N PRO A 32 8.17 16.03 2.40
CA PRO A 32 6.78 16.08 2.84
C PRO A 32 6.03 17.26 2.22
N GLY A 33 4.83 17.01 1.69
CA GLY A 33 3.98 18.06 1.10
C GLY A 33 4.37 18.50 -0.32
N PHE A 34 5.28 17.78 -1.00
CA PHE A 34 5.51 18.00 -2.43
C PHE A 34 4.20 17.92 -3.24
N ALA A 35 4.06 18.78 -4.25
CA ALA A 35 2.80 18.90 -4.99
C ALA A 35 2.61 17.82 -6.05
N HIS A 36 3.69 17.39 -6.70
CA HIS A 36 3.69 16.42 -7.77
C HIS A 36 5.11 15.86 -8.01
N PHE A 37 5.23 14.70 -8.64
CA PHE A 37 6.53 14.18 -9.08
C PHE A 37 7.17 15.08 -10.17
N ASP A 38 8.49 15.09 -10.28
CA ASP A 38 9.22 15.95 -11.24
C ASP A 38 8.95 15.53 -12.69
N TYR A 39 8.66 14.26 -12.92
CA TYR A 39 8.41 13.70 -14.24
C TYR A 39 6.97 13.88 -14.73
N VAL A 40 6.10 14.55 -13.96
CA VAL A 40 4.73 14.84 -14.41
C VAL A 40 4.56 16.29 -14.85
N ASN A 41 3.72 16.51 -15.86
CA ASN A 41 3.29 17.85 -16.25
C ASN A 41 2.04 18.25 -15.42
N PRO A 42 2.14 19.16 -14.44
CA PRO A 42 0.99 19.58 -13.62
C PRO A 42 -0.08 20.32 -14.44
N ALA A 43 0.30 20.91 -15.59
CA ALA A 43 -0.61 21.58 -16.52
C ALA A 43 -1.12 20.66 -17.64
N ALA A 44 -1.04 19.34 -17.47
CA ALA A 44 -1.52 18.39 -18.47
C ALA A 44 -3.01 18.63 -18.80
N PRO A 45 -3.36 18.80 -20.09
CA PRO A 45 -4.75 19.00 -20.50
C PRO A 45 -5.59 17.79 -20.09
N LYS A 46 -6.83 18.06 -19.66
CA LYS A 46 -7.78 17.02 -19.23
C LYS A 46 -8.79 16.76 -20.33
N GLY A 47 -9.11 15.48 -20.57
CA GLY A 47 -10.06 15.03 -21.58
C GLY A 47 -9.40 14.41 -22.81
N GLY A 48 -10.24 14.01 -23.77
CA GLY A 48 -9.83 13.24 -24.96
C GLY A 48 -9.84 11.72 -24.73
N ASP A 49 -9.57 10.98 -25.81
CA ASP A 49 -9.57 9.52 -25.82
C ASP A 49 -8.14 8.96 -25.97
N LEU A 50 -7.77 8.05 -25.08
CA LEU A 50 -6.55 7.24 -25.21
C LEU A 50 -6.90 5.85 -25.73
N ARG A 51 -6.45 5.52 -26.95
CA ARG A 51 -6.60 4.18 -27.53
C ARG A 51 -5.32 3.38 -27.32
N LEU A 52 -5.38 2.42 -26.40
CA LEU A 52 -4.27 1.51 -26.11
C LEU A 52 -4.43 0.18 -26.84
N VAL A 53 -3.32 -0.34 -27.34
CA VAL A 53 -3.24 -1.73 -27.82
C VAL A 53 -2.78 -2.60 -26.65
N SER A 54 -3.36 -3.82 -26.55
CA SER A 54 -2.92 -4.81 -25.57
C SER A 54 -1.43 -5.06 -25.69
N ASN A 55 -0.70 -4.95 -24.58
CA ASN A 55 0.72 -5.36 -24.48
C ASN A 55 0.89 -6.85 -24.14
N LEU A 56 -0.21 -7.62 -24.10
CA LEU A 56 -0.23 -9.02 -23.72
C LEU A 56 -0.34 -9.91 -24.97
N ARG A 57 0.17 -11.14 -24.88
CA ARG A 57 0.19 -12.09 -26.00
C ARG A 57 -1.20 -12.62 -26.38
N TYR A 58 -2.15 -12.64 -25.44
CA TYR A 58 -3.51 -13.10 -25.71
C TYR A 58 -4.36 -11.96 -26.30
N SER A 59 -5.20 -12.30 -27.27
CA SER A 59 -6.01 -11.33 -28.02
C SER A 59 -7.41 -11.11 -27.46
N THR A 60 -7.83 -11.87 -26.44
CA THR A 60 -9.15 -11.79 -25.81
C THR A 60 -9.05 -11.91 -24.30
N PHE A 61 -10.09 -11.50 -23.59
CA PHE A 61 -10.25 -11.66 -22.15
C PHE A 61 -11.58 -12.37 -21.86
N ASP A 62 -11.64 -13.09 -20.75
CA ASP A 62 -12.81 -13.89 -20.33
C ASP A 62 -13.21 -13.65 -18.87
N LYS A 63 -12.55 -12.69 -18.20
CA LYS A 63 -12.81 -12.30 -16.80
C LYS A 63 -12.40 -10.86 -16.51
N TYR A 64 -12.86 -10.34 -15.37
CA TYR A 64 -12.49 -9.01 -14.86
C TYR A 64 -11.75 -9.04 -13.51
N ASN A 65 -11.41 -10.24 -13.01
CA ASN A 65 -10.52 -10.35 -11.85
C ASN A 65 -9.09 -10.65 -12.35
N PRO A 66 -8.15 -9.69 -12.26
CA PRO A 66 -6.79 -9.86 -12.76
C PRO A 66 -5.89 -10.72 -11.84
N PHE A 67 -6.35 -11.08 -10.63
CA PHE A 67 -5.53 -11.74 -9.62
C PHE A 67 -5.69 -13.26 -9.60
N THR A 68 -6.78 -13.80 -10.16
CA THR A 68 -7.03 -15.26 -10.17
C THR A 68 -6.22 -16.01 -11.23
N ILE A 69 -5.98 -17.30 -11.01
CA ILE A 69 -5.12 -18.12 -11.89
C ILE A 69 -5.77 -18.44 -13.25
N LYS A 70 -7.07 -18.76 -13.26
CA LYS A 70 -7.76 -19.23 -14.48
C LYS A 70 -8.31 -18.06 -15.29
N GLY A 71 -8.23 -18.16 -16.62
CA GLY A 71 -8.72 -17.12 -17.53
C GLY A 71 -7.74 -15.95 -17.71
N SER A 72 -8.08 -15.05 -18.63
CA SER A 72 -7.28 -13.88 -19.00
C SER A 72 -8.07 -12.60 -18.74
N ALA A 73 -7.50 -11.69 -17.94
CA ALA A 73 -8.08 -10.38 -17.69
C ALA A 73 -7.61 -9.36 -18.75
N PRO A 74 -8.37 -8.28 -19.02
CA PRO A 74 -7.92 -7.21 -19.91
C PRO A 74 -6.54 -6.65 -19.54
N ALA A 75 -5.76 -6.27 -20.56
CA ALA A 75 -4.51 -5.54 -20.35
C ALA A 75 -4.78 -4.23 -19.58
N TYR A 76 -3.81 -3.83 -18.75
CA TYR A 76 -3.83 -2.61 -17.93
C TYR A 76 -4.92 -2.53 -16.86
N LEU A 77 -5.88 -3.47 -16.78
CA LEU A 77 -6.98 -3.45 -15.82
C LEU A 77 -6.50 -3.26 -14.38
N ALA A 78 -5.51 -4.05 -13.97
CA ALA A 78 -4.95 -3.98 -12.62
C ALA A 78 -4.37 -2.59 -12.31
N THR A 79 -3.60 -2.01 -13.24
CA THR A 79 -2.91 -0.72 -13.06
C THR A 79 -3.86 0.48 -13.12
N LEU A 80 -4.96 0.38 -13.86
CA LEU A 80 -5.89 1.49 -14.07
C LEU A 80 -7.06 1.50 -13.08
N MET A 81 -7.37 0.37 -12.44
CA MET A 81 -8.56 0.24 -11.58
C MET A 81 -8.27 0.04 -10.09
N PHE A 82 -7.06 -0.38 -9.72
CA PHE A 82 -6.72 -0.70 -8.35
C PHE A 82 -5.56 0.16 -7.86
N ASP A 83 -5.80 0.84 -6.74
CA ASP A 83 -4.78 1.60 -6.03
C ASP A 83 -4.17 0.76 -4.90
N SER A 84 -3.00 1.18 -4.44
CA SER A 84 -2.23 0.60 -3.35
C SER A 84 -2.07 1.59 -2.19
N LEU A 85 -1.52 1.13 -1.06
CA LEU A 85 -1.23 2.03 0.08
C LEU A 85 -0.16 3.07 -0.28
N LEU A 86 0.88 2.64 -0.99
CA LEU A 86 1.97 3.48 -1.47
C LEU A 86 2.06 3.43 -3.00
N ALA A 87 2.29 4.59 -3.63
CA ALA A 87 2.66 4.72 -5.04
C ALA A 87 4.19 4.77 -5.17
N GLY A 88 4.76 3.88 -5.98
CA GLY A 88 6.19 3.93 -6.32
C GLY A 88 6.52 5.15 -7.18
N SER A 89 7.68 5.78 -6.93
CA SER A 89 8.20 6.81 -7.83
C SER A 89 8.93 6.18 -9.03
N MET A 90 8.76 6.76 -10.22
CA MET A 90 9.43 6.28 -11.45
C MET A 90 10.87 6.79 -11.61
N ASP A 91 11.27 7.78 -10.82
CA ASP A 91 12.61 8.37 -10.87
C ASP A 91 13.44 8.12 -9.59
N GLU A 92 13.00 7.16 -8.76
CA GLU A 92 13.71 6.67 -7.59
C GLU A 92 13.73 5.15 -7.56
N THR A 93 14.78 4.58 -6.99
CA THR A 93 14.86 3.13 -6.77
C THR A 93 14.35 2.78 -5.39
N ALA A 94 13.38 1.87 -5.30
CA ALA A 94 12.86 1.33 -4.04
C ALA A 94 12.37 2.42 -3.08
N ALA A 95 11.56 3.35 -3.59
CA ALA A 95 10.86 4.38 -2.83
C ALA A 95 9.37 4.37 -3.17
N GLY A 96 8.52 4.57 -2.17
CA GLY A 96 7.07 4.69 -2.31
C GLY A 96 6.52 5.84 -1.47
N TYR A 97 5.57 6.58 -2.02
CA TYR A 97 4.91 7.73 -1.39
C TYR A 97 3.45 7.41 -1.10
N GLY A 98 2.88 8.03 -0.07
CA GLY A 98 1.51 7.78 0.37
C GLY A 98 0.46 8.01 -0.72
N LEU A 99 -0.19 6.93 -1.16
CA LEU A 99 -1.33 6.95 -2.08
C LEU A 99 -2.64 6.83 -1.30
N LEU A 100 -3.12 5.60 -1.01
CA LEU A 100 -4.23 5.39 -0.10
C LEU A 100 -3.81 5.63 1.35
N ALA A 101 -2.55 5.37 1.69
CA ALA A 101 -1.99 5.71 2.99
C ALA A 101 -1.52 7.17 3.01
N GLU A 102 -1.76 7.86 4.12
CA GLU A 102 -1.17 9.17 4.43
C GLU A 102 0.06 9.07 5.33
N ASP A 103 0.28 7.92 5.97
CA ASP A 103 1.42 7.69 6.84
C ASP A 103 1.87 6.21 6.83
N VAL A 104 3.18 5.99 6.94
CA VAL A 104 3.80 4.67 7.03
C VAL A 104 4.86 4.62 8.13
N GLN A 105 4.69 3.74 9.11
CA GLN A 105 5.61 3.58 10.24
C GLN A 105 6.14 2.16 10.32
N VAL A 106 7.45 1.98 10.11
CA VAL A 106 8.12 0.71 10.34
C VAL A 106 8.56 0.63 11.79
N ALA A 107 8.24 -0.48 12.46
CA ALA A 107 8.63 -0.69 13.84
C ALA A 107 10.18 -0.70 13.98
N PRO A 108 10.74 -0.27 15.13
CA PRO A 108 12.19 -0.25 15.33
C PRO A 108 12.88 -1.61 15.16
N ASP A 109 12.18 -2.70 15.50
CA ASP A 109 12.64 -4.09 15.32
C ASP A 109 12.48 -4.60 13.87
N ARG A 110 11.84 -3.81 13.00
CA ARG A 110 11.51 -4.12 11.61
C ARG A 110 10.66 -5.39 11.43
N LEU A 111 9.92 -5.78 12.47
CA LEU A 111 9.01 -6.92 12.44
C LEU A 111 7.57 -6.52 12.11
N SER A 112 7.30 -5.22 11.93
CA SER A 112 6.00 -4.76 11.43
C SER A 112 6.09 -3.41 10.74
N VAL A 113 5.07 -3.12 9.95
CA VAL A 113 4.78 -1.80 9.40
C VAL A 113 3.32 -1.46 9.67
N VAL A 114 3.05 -0.22 10.04
CA VAL A 114 1.72 0.34 10.24
C VAL A 114 1.45 1.37 9.16
N PHE A 115 0.28 1.29 8.53
CA PHE A 115 -0.21 2.31 7.61
C PHE A 115 -1.47 2.95 8.17
N ARG A 116 -1.59 4.27 8.03
CA ARG A 116 -2.89 4.95 8.14
C ARG A 116 -3.38 5.41 6.81
N LEU A 117 -4.63 5.05 6.57
CA LEU A 117 -5.38 5.35 5.37
C LEU A 117 -5.88 6.78 5.43
N ARG A 118 -5.95 7.40 4.25
CA ARG A 118 -6.59 8.69 4.02
C ARG A 118 -8.12 8.55 4.23
N PRO A 119 -8.74 9.28 5.18
CA PRO A 119 -10.19 9.19 5.41
C PRO A 119 -11.03 9.69 4.22
N GLN A 120 -10.43 10.44 3.30
CA GLN A 120 -11.05 10.90 2.06
C GLN A 120 -11.08 9.83 0.94
N ALA A 121 -10.34 8.72 1.09
CA ALA A 121 -10.27 7.68 0.07
C ALA A 121 -11.62 6.98 -0.08
N LYS A 122 -12.07 6.82 -1.33
CA LYS A 122 -13.35 6.20 -1.68
C LYS A 122 -13.20 5.27 -2.87
N PHE A 123 -13.94 4.18 -2.86
CA PHE A 123 -14.12 3.35 -4.04
C PHE A 123 -14.99 4.05 -5.08
N HIS A 124 -15.00 3.52 -6.31
CA HIS A 124 -15.78 4.02 -7.44
C HIS A 124 -17.30 4.11 -7.16
N ASN A 125 -17.82 3.30 -6.22
CA ASN A 125 -19.21 3.33 -5.79
C ASN A 125 -19.50 4.34 -4.66
N GLY A 126 -18.50 5.12 -4.24
CA GLY A 126 -18.60 6.14 -3.19
C GLY A 126 -18.40 5.63 -1.76
N ALA A 127 -18.28 4.32 -1.54
CA ALA A 127 -17.98 3.75 -0.21
C ALA A 127 -16.57 4.16 0.25
N PRO A 128 -16.36 4.40 1.55
CA PRO A 128 -15.03 4.69 2.09
C PRO A 128 -14.10 3.48 1.91
N VAL A 129 -12.80 3.75 1.77
CA VAL A 129 -11.76 2.72 1.84
C VAL A 129 -11.34 2.56 3.30
N GLU A 130 -11.56 1.38 3.88
CA GLU A 130 -11.24 1.10 5.28
C GLU A 130 -10.08 0.09 5.41
N ALA A 131 -9.44 0.06 6.58
CA ALA A 131 -8.40 -0.92 6.90
C ALA A 131 -8.88 -2.37 6.77
N ALA A 132 -10.17 -2.62 6.95
CA ALA A 132 -10.78 -3.92 6.74
C ALA A 132 -10.79 -4.35 5.25
N ASP A 133 -10.83 -3.41 4.31
CA ASP A 133 -10.71 -3.70 2.88
C ASP A 133 -9.26 -4.06 2.52
N VAL A 134 -8.28 -3.40 3.17
CA VAL A 134 -6.85 -3.75 3.03
C VAL A 134 -6.59 -5.17 3.54
N LYS A 135 -7.15 -5.52 4.71
CA LYS A 135 -7.07 -6.88 5.24
C LYS A 135 -7.73 -7.90 4.30
N HIS A 136 -8.94 -7.62 3.83
CA HIS A 136 -9.63 -8.47 2.88
C HIS A 136 -8.83 -8.69 1.60
N SER A 137 -8.19 -7.64 1.10
CA SER A 137 -7.32 -7.70 -0.07
C SER A 137 -6.14 -8.63 0.15
N TYR A 138 -5.43 -8.47 1.28
CA TYR A 138 -4.34 -9.36 1.67
C TYR A 138 -4.78 -10.82 1.81
N ASP A 139 -5.88 -11.09 2.52
CA ASP A 139 -6.40 -12.44 2.74
C ASP A 139 -6.80 -13.10 1.40
N THR A 140 -7.39 -12.33 0.48
CA THR A 140 -7.75 -12.80 -0.87
C THR A 140 -6.52 -13.07 -1.72
N LEU A 141 -5.52 -12.17 -1.71
CA LEU A 141 -4.29 -12.34 -2.49
C LEU A 141 -3.45 -13.53 -2.03
N THR A 142 -3.52 -13.87 -0.74
CA THR A 142 -2.88 -15.06 -0.15
C THR A 142 -3.78 -16.31 -0.20
N GLY A 143 -4.99 -16.19 -0.74
CA GLY A 143 -5.96 -17.28 -0.86
C GLY A 143 -5.60 -18.33 -1.94
N PRO A 144 -6.36 -19.44 -2.01
CA PRO A 144 -6.05 -20.56 -2.89
C PRO A 144 -6.23 -20.28 -4.39
N TYR A 145 -7.04 -19.27 -4.76
CA TYR A 145 -7.43 -19.00 -6.15
C TYR A 145 -6.56 -17.94 -6.85
N THR A 146 -5.71 -17.25 -6.10
CA THR A 146 -4.84 -16.16 -6.58
C THR A 146 -3.55 -16.70 -7.17
N SER A 147 -2.98 -15.98 -8.14
CA SER A 147 -1.65 -16.25 -8.72
C SER A 147 -0.61 -16.58 -7.64
N PRO A 148 0.15 -17.69 -7.77
CA PRO A 148 1.18 -18.08 -6.80
C PRO A 148 2.23 -16.99 -6.53
N GLY A 149 2.44 -16.07 -7.47
CA GLY A 149 3.39 -14.97 -7.32
C GLY A 149 3.14 -14.10 -6.08
N TYR A 150 1.87 -13.88 -5.69
CA TYR A 150 1.55 -13.14 -4.46
C TYR A 150 1.99 -13.89 -3.21
N LYS A 151 1.78 -15.21 -3.16
CA LYS A 151 2.21 -16.04 -2.01
C LYS A 151 3.72 -16.07 -1.86
N THR A 152 4.44 -16.15 -2.98
CA THR A 152 5.90 -16.07 -2.98
C THR A 152 6.38 -14.71 -2.50
N ALA A 153 5.82 -13.61 -3.02
CA ALA A 153 6.19 -12.25 -2.60
C ALA A 153 5.87 -11.97 -1.13
N LEU A 154 4.84 -12.61 -0.59
CA LEU A 154 4.36 -12.41 0.79
C LEU A 154 4.80 -13.53 1.74
N GLU A 155 5.75 -14.37 1.36
CA GLU A 155 6.15 -15.54 2.16
C GLU A 155 6.63 -15.19 3.56
N ASP A 156 7.26 -14.01 3.71
CA ASP A 156 7.78 -13.50 4.98
C ASP A 156 6.77 -12.64 5.74
N VAL A 157 5.56 -12.44 5.20
CA VAL A 157 4.47 -11.74 5.91
C VAL A 157 3.79 -12.73 6.86
N ALA A 158 3.74 -12.37 8.14
CA ALA A 158 3.12 -13.16 9.19
C ALA A 158 1.61 -12.90 9.30
N GLY A 159 1.13 -11.73 8.86
CA GLY A 159 -0.29 -11.40 8.84
C GLY A 159 -0.56 -9.91 8.65
N CYS A 160 -1.85 -9.60 8.50
CA CYS A 160 -2.39 -8.26 8.40
C CYS A 160 -3.52 -8.09 9.44
N ASP A 161 -3.31 -7.16 10.38
CA ASP A 161 -4.22 -6.89 11.48
C ASP A 161 -4.89 -5.52 11.28
N VAL A 162 -6.20 -5.44 11.51
CA VAL A 162 -6.95 -4.19 11.54
C VAL A 162 -6.85 -3.62 12.95
N ILE A 163 -6.23 -2.45 13.09
CA ILE A 163 -6.07 -1.78 14.40
C ILE A 163 -7.31 -0.94 14.70
N ASP A 164 -7.77 -0.19 13.71
CA ASP A 164 -9.01 0.60 13.73
C ASP A 164 -9.53 0.77 12.29
N ALA A 165 -10.55 1.62 12.07
CA ALA A 165 -11.18 1.83 10.76
C ALA A 165 -10.19 2.28 9.67
N TYR A 166 -9.14 3.02 10.02
CA TYR A 166 -8.18 3.61 9.07
C TYR A 166 -6.73 3.20 9.35
N THR A 167 -6.48 2.33 10.31
CA THR A 167 -5.12 1.88 10.65
C THR A 167 -4.97 0.38 10.47
N VAL A 168 -3.98 -0.03 9.69
CA VAL A 168 -3.65 -1.43 9.41
C VAL A 168 -2.19 -1.72 9.78
N ARG A 169 -1.94 -2.88 10.36
CA ARG A 169 -0.59 -3.37 10.68
C ARG A 169 -0.28 -4.64 9.92
N TYR A 170 0.79 -4.63 9.14
CA TYR A 170 1.39 -5.87 8.64
C TYR A 170 2.47 -6.33 9.60
N ARG A 171 2.43 -7.62 9.97
CA ARG A 171 3.45 -8.30 10.76
C ARG A 171 4.35 -9.13 9.86
N PHE A 172 5.62 -9.23 10.20
CA PHE A 172 6.63 -9.96 9.44
C PHE A 172 7.21 -11.10 10.27
N LYS A 173 7.62 -12.17 9.60
CA LYS A 173 8.24 -13.35 10.23
C LYS A 173 9.70 -13.09 10.62
N LYS A 174 10.36 -12.21 9.88
CA LYS A 174 11.76 -11.80 10.08
C LYS A 174 11.96 -10.35 9.65
N PRO A 175 12.97 -9.64 10.18
CA PRO A 175 13.31 -8.30 9.72
C PRO A 175 13.61 -8.29 8.21
N ASN A 176 12.82 -7.55 7.44
CA ASN A 176 13.04 -7.38 6.00
C ASN A 176 12.69 -5.94 5.60
N ARG A 177 13.66 -5.23 5.02
CA ARG A 177 13.53 -3.81 4.63
C ARG A 177 12.66 -3.63 3.39
N GLU A 178 12.51 -4.65 2.55
CA GLU A 178 11.71 -4.57 1.33
C GLU A 178 10.22 -4.76 1.60
N LEU A 179 9.87 -5.52 2.65
CA LEU A 179 8.47 -5.85 2.94
C LEU A 179 7.55 -4.64 3.09
N PRO A 180 7.93 -3.52 3.73
CA PRO A 180 7.10 -2.32 3.75
C PRO A 180 6.68 -1.81 2.36
N LEU A 181 7.57 -1.86 1.37
CA LEU A 181 7.25 -1.51 -0.02
C LEU A 181 6.37 -2.56 -0.68
N ILE A 182 6.67 -3.84 -0.44
CA ILE A 182 5.91 -4.96 -1.02
C ILE A 182 4.46 -4.93 -0.54
N VAL A 183 4.22 -4.87 0.78
CA VAL A 183 2.85 -4.80 1.33
C VAL A 183 2.18 -3.47 1.01
N GLY A 184 2.96 -2.38 0.97
CA GLY A 184 2.47 -1.06 0.59
C GLY A 184 2.03 -0.98 -0.87
N GLY A 185 2.61 -1.80 -1.75
CA GLY A 185 2.28 -1.89 -3.17
C GLY A 185 1.19 -2.90 -3.53
N LEU A 186 0.58 -3.59 -2.54
CA LEU A 186 -0.52 -4.51 -2.83
C LEU A 186 -1.77 -3.74 -3.29
N PRO A 187 -2.53 -4.28 -4.28
CA PRO A 187 -3.78 -3.69 -4.68
C PRO A 187 -4.82 -3.80 -3.56
N VAL A 188 -5.58 -2.73 -3.34
CA VAL A 188 -6.68 -2.66 -2.38
C VAL A 188 -8.01 -2.72 -3.12
N PHE A 189 -8.85 -3.69 -2.77
CA PHE A 189 -10.19 -3.84 -3.31
C PHE A 189 -11.24 -3.95 -2.20
N SER A 190 -12.45 -3.51 -2.54
CA SER A 190 -13.58 -3.47 -1.61
C SER A 190 -13.97 -4.88 -1.16
N ARG A 191 -14.33 -5.03 0.12
CA ARG A 191 -14.97 -6.28 0.62
C ARG A 191 -16.27 -6.65 -0.09
N ALA A 192 -16.88 -5.71 -0.81
CA ALA A 192 -18.10 -5.93 -1.58
C ALA A 192 -17.83 -6.33 -3.05
N TRP A 193 -16.56 -6.51 -3.44
CA TRP A 193 -16.15 -6.90 -4.79
C TRP A 193 -16.35 -8.39 -5.07
#